data_AF-A0A382LKV4-F1
#
_entry.id   AF-A0A382LKV4-F1
#
_cell.length_a   1.000
_cell.length_b   1.000
_cell.length_c   1.000
_cell.angle_alpha   90.00
_cell.angle_beta   90.00
_cell.angle_gamma   90.00
#
_symmetry.space_group_name_H-M   'P 1'
#
loop_
_entity.id
_entity.type
_entity.pdbx_description
1 polymer ?
#
loop_
_entity_poly.entity_id
_entity_poly.type
_entity_poly.pdbx_seq_one_letter_code
_entity_poly.pdbx_strand_id
1 'polypeptide(L)'
;VNGFEIYKVYLAVKLHFTSKNQSYDFHKHGGRTTARLETFTKRRDRYFFHKLSQSYNSSNIVDYFVSNFVTNTNLWVGDIIGHSGDENYKEWSKRIEALHYYYEQDIDYLLERMSANDMSFDDIFTVQNGQHPPILKMVLSKRISIETFVILEDLLSFSKRLNKDISETVLWPKLYDRMVRYRPFLKFNITKYRVTLRNKLKDI
;
A
#
# COMPACT_ATOMS: atom_id res chain seq x y z
N VAL A 1 24.28 -9.91 -2.17
CA VAL A 1 23.19 -10.27 -3.13
C VAL A 1 23.66 -9.85 -4.51
N ASN A 2 23.47 -10.64 -5.57
CA ASN A 2 23.87 -10.22 -6.93
C ASN A 2 22.66 -9.62 -7.69
N GLY A 3 22.89 -8.97 -8.84
CA GLY A 3 21.81 -8.34 -9.60
C GLY A 3 20.70 -9.30 -10.06
N PHE A 4 21.01 -10.58 -10.29
CA PHE A 4 19.98 -11.57 -10.64
C PHE A 4 19.05 -11.89 -9.47
N GLU A 5 19.60 -12.00 -8.25
CA GLU A 5 18.80 -12.18 -7.04
C GLU A 5 17.87 -10.98 -6.79
N ILE A 6 18.37 -9.74 -6.95
CA ILE A 6 17.53 -8.52 -6.87
C ILE A 6 16.43 -8.53 -7.93
N TYR A 7 16.74 -8.96 -9.15
CA TYR A 7 15.75 -9.11 -10.21
C TYR A 7 14.64 -10.10 -9.86
N LYS A 8 14.97 -11.23 -9.21
CA LYS A 8 13.95 -12.19 -8.76
C LYS A 8 13.01 -11.58 -7.73
N VAL A 9 13.55 -10.79 -6.79
CA VAL A 9 12.73 -10.09 -5.79
C VAL A 9 11.84 -9.05 -6.46
N TYR A 10 12.40 -8.22 -7.35
CA TYR A 10 11.62 -7.26 -8.15
C TYR A 10 10.46 -7.95 -8.87
N LEU A 11 10.75 -9.06 -9.54
CA LEU A 11 9.74 -9.80 -10.30
C LEU A 11 8.66 -10.37 -9.36
N ALA A 12 9.04 -10.91 -8.21
CA ALA A 12 8.11 -11.45 -7.22
C ALA A 12 7.16 -10.37 -6.71
N VAL A 13 7.70 -9.22 -6.28
CA VAL A 13 6.89 -8.10 -5.79
C VAL A 13 6.03 -7.54 -6.92
N LYS A 14 6.59 -7.33 -8.12
CA LYS A 14 5.83 -6.87 -9.28
C LYS A 14 4.66 -7.78 -9.61
N LEU A 15 4.89 -9.09 -9.68
CA LEU A 15 3.82 -10.07 -9.96
C LEU A 15 2.76 -10.02 -8.87
N HIS A 16 3.15 -9.84 -7.61
CA HIS A 16 2.19 -9.69 -6.53
C HIS A 16 1.34 -8.44 -6.68
N PHE A 17 1.90 -7.32 -7.11
CA PHE A 17 1.17 -6.06 -7.28
C PHE A 17 0.37 -5.96 -8.60
N THR A 18 0.69 -6.77 -9.62
CA THR A 18 0.16 -6.57 -10.99
C THR A 18 -0.48 -7.79 -11.65
N SER A 19 -0.34 -8.98 -11.06
CA SER A 19 -0.96 -10.20 -11.63
C SER A 19 -2.48 -10.07 -11.73
N LYS A 20 -3.03 -10.39 -12.90
CA LYS A 20 -4.49 -10.41 -13.11
C LYS A 20 -5.16 -11.37 -12.14
N ASN A 21 -6.32 -10.99 -11.61
CA ASN A 21 -7.10 -11.79 -10.66
C ASN A 21 -6.29 -12.27 -9.44
N GLN A 22 -5.26 -11.50 -9.04
CA GLN A 22 -4.38 -11.84 -7.92
C GLN A 22 -3.76 -13.24 -8.06
N SER A 23 -3.46 -13.66 -9.29
CA SER A 23 -2.98 -15.02 -9.60
C SER A 23 -1.59 -15.33 -9.03
N TYR A 24 -0.85 -14.33 -8.55
CA TYR A 24 0.41 -14.50 -7.85
C TYR A 24 0.38 -13.81 -6.48
N ASP A 25 0.71 -14.56 -5.44
CA ASP A 25 0.81 -14.09 -4.07
C ASP A 25 2.25 -14.25 -3.55
N PHE A 26 2.91 -13.14 -3.20
CA PHE A 26 4.30 -13.14 -2.75
C PHE A 26 4.51 -14.02 -1.52
N HIS A 27 3.61 -13.96 -0.55
CA HIS A 27 3.74 -14.67 0.72
C HIS A 27 3.45 -16.16 0.54
N LYS A 28 2.43 -16.53 -0.25
CA LYS A 28 2.13 -17.94 -0.55
C LYS A 28 3.26 -18.63 -1.31
N HIS A 29 3.95 -17.91 -2.20
CA HIS A 29 5.08 -18.44 -2.96
C HIS A 29 6.45 -18.22 -2.29
N GLY A 30 6.49 -17.62 -1.10
CA GLY A 30 7.74 -17.31 -0.39
C GLY A 30 8.71 -16.45 -1.21
N GLY A 31 8.19 -15.52 -2.01
CA GLY A 31 8.97 -14.65 -2.89
C GLY A 31 9.66 -15.35 -4.07
N ARG A 32 9.33 -16.62 -4.35
CA ARG A 32 9.96 -17.39 -5.43
C ARG A 32 9.34 -17.07 -6.79
N THR A 33 10.20 -16.98 -7.81
CA THR A 33 9.79 -16.82 -9.22
C THR A 33 10.50 -17.82 -10.11
N THR A 34 9.95 -18.06 -11.30
CA THR A 34 10.51 -18.96 -12.33
C THR A 34 11.58 -18.29 -13.20
N ALA A 35 12.09 -17.12 -12.79
CA ALA A 35 13.08 -16.38 -13.54
C ALA A 35 14.37 -17.18 -13.75
N ARG A 36 14.90 -17.17 -14.98
CA ARG A 36 16.15 -17.83 -15.37
C ARG A 36 17.26 -16.83 -15.56
N LEU A 37 18.49 -17.20 -15.19
CA LEU A 37 19.67 -16.35 -15.33
C LEU A 37 19.92 -15.97 -16.79
N GLU A 38 19.76 -16.92 -17.71
CA GLU A 38 19.89 -16.69 -19.15
C GLU A 38 18.93 -15.63 -19.70
N THR A 39 17.70 -15.57 -19.16
CA THR A 39 16.73 -14.54 -19.52
C THR A 39 17.16 -13.19 -18.97
N PHE A 40 17.69 -13.16 -17.76
CA PHE A 40 18.17 -11.94 -17.11
C PHE A 40 19.38 -11.32 -17.83
N THR A 41 20.36 -12.12 -18.24
CA THR A 41 21.57 -11.62 -18.91
C THR A 41 21.27 -10.93 -20.25
N LYS A 42 20.21 -11.35 -20.94
CA LYS A 42 19.72 -10.74 -22.18
C LYS A 42 18.96 -9.43 -21.98
N ARG A 43 18.60 -9.06 -20.75
CA ARG A 43 17.86 -7.83 -20.48
C ARG A 43 18.74 -6.59 -20.70
N ARG A 44 18.18 -5.58 -21.35
CA ARG A 44 18.82 -4.26 -21.54
C ARG A 44 18.92 -3.48 -20.23
N ASP A 45 17.95 -3.69 -19.34
CA ASP A 45 17.85 -3.02 -18.04
C ASP A 45 18.56 -3.79 -16.90
N ARG A 46 19.46 -4.74 -17.20
CA ARG A 46 20.14 -5.54 -16.15
C ARG A 46 21.06 -4.73 -15.23
N TYR A 47 21.65 -3.65 -15.75
CA TYR A 47 22.57 -2.77 -15.00
C TYR A 47 21.90 -2.13 -13.77
N PHE A 48 20.62 -1.83 -13.88
CA PHE A 48 19.80 -1.28 -12.81
C PHE A 48 19.72 -2.20 -11.59
N PHE A 49 19.49 -3.49 -11.81
CA PHE A 49 19.49 -4.49 -10.72
C PHE A 49 20.88 -4.68 -10.11
N HIS A 50 21.94 -4.55 -10.92
CA HIS A 50 23.31 -4.52 -10.41
C HIS A 50 23.54 -3.29 -9.51
N LYS A 51 23.11 -2.09 -9.91
CA LYS A 51 23.21 -0.88 -9.09
C LYS A 51 22.49 -1.04 -7.75
N LEU A 52 21.24 -1.53 -7.75
CA LEU A 52 20.50 -1.80 -6.52
C LEU A 52 21.20 -2.82 -5.61
N SER A 53 21.85 -3.83 -6.19
CA SER A 53 22.58 -4.83 -5.40
C SER A 53 23.80 -4.28 -4.64
N GLN A 54 24.31 -3.11 -5.04
CA GLN A 54 25.38 -2.40 -4.34
C GLN A 54 24.84 -1.49 -3.22
N SER A 55 23.57 -1.06 -3.30
CA SER A 55 22.97 -0.08 -2.39
C SER A 55 22.10 -0.70 -1.30
N TYR A 56 21.51 -1.88 -1.52
CA TYR A 56 20.54 -2.50 -0.61
C TYR A 56 20.83 -3.98 -0.34
N ASN A 57 20.51 -4.43 0.88
CA ASN A 57 20.54 -5.84 1.28
C ASN A 57 19.20 -6.56 0.97
N SER A 58 19.14 -7.88 1.18
CA SER A 58 17.98 -8.73 0.81
C SER A 58 16.65 -8.39 1.50
N SER A 59 16.68 -7.90 2.76
CA SER A 59 15.47 -7.52 3.49
C SER A 59 15.00 -6.14 3.05
N ASN A 60 15.92 -5.19 2.96
CA ASN A 60 15.61 -3.80 2.61
C ASN A 60 15.12 -3.70 1.15
N ILE A 61 15.50 -4.64 0.27
CA ILE A 61 15.08 -4.59 -1.12
C ILE A 61 13.60 -4.97 -1.32
N VAL A 62 13.03 -5.84 -0.48
CA VAL A 62 11.58 -6.14 -0.55
C VAL A 62 10.80 -4.89 -0.21
N ASP A 63 11.13 -4.25 0.91
CA ASP A 63 10.49 -3.02 1.37
C ASP A 63 10.68 -1.86 0.37
N TYR A 64 11.86 -1.77 -0.25
CA TYR A 64 12.13 -0.83 -1.33
C TYR A 64 11.19 -1.03 -2.53
N PHE A 65 10.98 -2.26 -2.99
CA PHE A 65 10.04 -2.50 -4.09
C PHE A 65 8.58 -2.31 -3.64
N VAL A 66 8.21 -2.75 -2.44
CA VAL A 66 6.84 -2.59 -1.90
C VAL A 66 6.47 -1.11 -1.79
N SER A 67 7.34 -0.27 -1.21
CA SER A 67 7.13 1.18 -1.08
C SER A 67 6.91 1.88 -2.43
N ASN A 68 7.55 1.39 -3.48
CA ASN A 68 7.38 1.90 -4.84
C ASN A 68 6.06 1.41 -5.46
N PHE A 69 5.79 0.11 -5.40
CA PHE A 69 4.58 -0.47 -6.01
C PHE A 69 3.29 -0.07 -5.29
N VAL A 70 3.33 0.20 -3.98
CA VAL A 70 2.17 0.74 -3.25
C VAL A 70 1.85 2.18 -3.69
N THR A 71 2.87 2.97 -4.01
CA THR A 71 2.69 4.34 -4.51
C THR A 71 2.15 4.33 -5.94
N ASN A 72 2.74 3.50 -6.81
CA ASN A 72 2.31 3.36 -8.20
C ASN A 72 2.53 1.91 -8.69
N THR A 73 1.43 1.23 -9.06
CA THR A 73 1.47 -0.15 -9.53
C THR A 73 1.97 -0.31 -10.97
N ASN A 74 2.07 0.79 -11.74
CA ASN A 74 2.49 0.78 -13.15
C ASN A 74 3.99 1.07 -13.34
N LEU A 75 4.80 1.03 -12.27
CA LEU A 75 6.22 1.38 -12.36
C LEU A 75 7.04 0.34 -13.14
N TRP A 76 7.88 0.83 -14.05
CA TRP A 76 8.99 0.07 -14.62
C TRP A 76 10.23 0.19 -13.71
N VAL A 77 11.17 -0.75 -13.81
CA VAL A 77 12.34 -0.78 -12.92
C VAL A 77 13.21 0.47 -13.05
N GLY A 78 13.26 1.09 -14.23
CA GLY A 78 13.98 2.35 -14.43
C GLY A 78 13.31 3.54 -13.76
N ASP A 79 11.99 3.51 -13.55
CA ASP A 79 11.27 4.55 -12.78
C ASP A 79 11.55 4.40 -11.28
N ILE A 80 11.68 3.15 -10.83
CA ILE A 80 12.01 2.82 -9.44
C ILE A 80 13.46 3.21 -9.15
N ILE A 81 14.38 3.09 -10.10
CA ILE A 81 15.80 3.30 -9.83
C ILE A 81 16.20 4.74 -10.13
N GLY A 82 16.30 5.52 -9.06
CA GLY A 82 16.68 6.92 -9.08
C GLY A 82 16.03 7.67 -7.92
N HIS A 83 16.08 9.00 -8.00
CA HIS A 83 15.58 9.87 -6.94
C HIS A 83 14.14 9.54 -6.52
N SER A 84 13.25 9.28 -7.49
CA SER A 84 11.83 9.06 -7.19
C SER A 84 11.58 7.80 -6.36
N GLY A 85 12.30 6.70 -6.64
CA GLY A 85 12.11 5.48 -5.87
C GLY A 85 12.77 5.50 -4.50
N ASP A 86 13.90 6.21 -4.38
CA ASP A 86 14.56 6.43 -3.10
C ASP A 86 13.73 7.36 -2.19
N GLU A 87 13.08 8.36 -2.77
CA GLU A 87 12.14 9.25 -2.08
C GLU A 87 10.89 8.50 -1.62
N ASN A 88 10.27 7.70 -2.50
CA ASN A 88 9.14 6.83 -2.13
C ASN A 88 9.50 5.91 -0.96
N TYR A 89 10.66 5.26 -1.02
CA TYR A 89 11.12 4.37 0.04
C TYR A 89 11.39 5.14 1.33
N LYS A 90 12.04 6.30 1.27
CA LYS A 90 12.30 7.14 2.45
C LYS A 90 11.01 7.58 3.13
N GLU A 91 10.04 8.08 2.37
CA GLU A 91 8.74 8.50 2.93
C GLU A 91 7.98 7.32 3.51
N TRP A 92 7.98 6.18 2.81
CA TRP A 92 7.34 4.96 3.27
C TRP A 92 7.98 4.44 4.55
N SER A 93 9.31 4.33 4.61
CA SER A 93 10.02 3.87 5.81
C SER A 93 9.76 4.78 7.00
N LYS A 94 9.74 6.10 6.80
CA LYS A 94 9.34 7.06 7.84
C LYS A 94 7.93 6.77 8.37
N ARG A 95 6.97 6.48 7.48
CA ARG A 95 5.60 6.10 7.87
C ARG A 95 5.59 4.78 8.63
N ILE A 96 6.31 3.76 8.17
CA ILE A 96 6.33 2.44 8.83
C ILE A 96 6.98 2.50 10.21
N GLU A 97 8.09 3.22 10.36
CA GLU A 97 8.80 3.39 11.64
C GLU A 97 7.93 4.10 12.68
N ALA A 98 7.14 5.09 12.26
CA ALA A 98 6.23 5.86 13.11
C ALA A 98 4.75 5.58 12.83
N LEU A 99 4.41 4.35 12.42
CA LEU A 99 3.09 4.00 11.87
C LEU A 99 1.92 4.38 12.78
N HIS A 100 2.08 4.15 14.08
CA HIS A 100 1.02 4.42 15.04
C HIS A 100 0.79 5.92 15.24
N TYR A 101 1.86 6.72 15.23
CA TYR A 101 1.76 8.17 15.29
C TYR A 101 1.06 8.74 14.06
N TYR A 102 1.46 8.30 12.86
CA TYR A 102 0.80 8.73 11.62
C TYR A 102 -0.67 8.32 11.55
N TYR A 103 -0.98 7.10 12.02
CA TYR A 103 -2.35 6.66 12.18
C TYR A 103 -3.14 7.57 13.13
N GLU A 104 -2.58 7.93 14.29
CA GLU A 104 -3.25 8.84 15.21
C GLU A 104 -3.58 10.19 14.58
N GLN A 105 -2.63 10.77 13.83
CA GLN A 105 -2.84 12.03 13.10
C GLN A 105 -3.90 11.90 12.00
N ASP A 106 -3.89 10.80 11.24
CA ASP A 106 -4.89 10.55 10.20
C ASP A 106 -6.30 10.37 10.81
N ILE A 107 -6.40 9.75 11.99
CA ILE A 107 -7.68 9.62 12.72
C ILE A 107 -8.13 10.98 13.25
N ASP A 108 -7.24 11.81 13.81
CA ASP A 108 -7.59 13.16 14.24
C ASP A 108 -8.16 13.99 13.08
N TYR A 109 -7.48 13.95 11.92
CA TYR A 109 -7.98 14.59 10.71
C TYR A 109 -9.37 14.08 10.31
N LEU A 110 -9.59 12.76 10.31
CA LEU A 110 -10.87 12.15 9.97
C LEU A 110 -11.99 12.65 10.90
N LEU A 111 -11.71 12.76 12.19
CA LEU A 111 -12.65 13.20 13.22
C LEU A 111 -12.93 14.71 13.13
N GLU A 112 -11.91 15.53 12.88
CA GLU A 112 -12.10 16.97 12.59
C GLU A 112 -12.99 17.17 11.37
N ARG A 113 -12.78 16.40 10.31
CA ARG A 113 -13.62 16.45 9.10
C ARG A 113 -15.05 16.00 9.38
N MET A 114 -15.23 14.99 10.23
CA MET A 114 -16.55 14.52 10.65
C MET A 114 -17.31 15.65 11.37
N SER A 115 -16.73 16.23 12.42
CA SER A 115 -17.34 17.31 13.20
C SER A 115 -17.59 18.56 12.36
N ALA A 116 -16.65 18.94 11.49
CA ALA A 116 -16.80 20.12 10.62
C ALA A 116 -17.90 19.99 9.56
N ASN A 117 -18.41 18.77 9.30
CA ASN A 117 -19.45 18.51 8.31
C ASN A 117 -20.72 17.90 8.94
N ASP A 118 -20.85 17.94 10.27
CA ASP A 118 -21.99 17.39 11.04
C ASP A 118 -22.32 15.93 10.65
N MET A 119 -21.26 15.11 10.57
CA MET A 119 -21.36 13.71 10.19
C MET A 119 -21.29 12.80 11.40
N SER A 120 -21.94 11.65 11.34
CA SER A 120 -21.62 10.54 12.24
C SER A 120 -20.35 9.79 11.77
N PHE A 121 -19.78 8.97 12.64
CA PHE A 121 -18.62 8.15 12.28
C PHE A 121 -18.91 7.19 11.11
N ASP A 122 -20.13 6.62 11.07
CA ASP A 122 -20.53 5.70 10.02
C ASP A 122 -20.70 6.39 8.66
N ASP A 123 -21.06 7.67 8.63
CA ASP A 123 -21.22 8.44 7.39
C ASP A 123 -19.91 8.54 6.60
N ILE A 124 -18.77 8.51 7.30
CA ILE A 124 -17.43 8.57 6.70
C ILE A 124 -17.18 7.36 5.77
N PHE A 125 -17.81 6.24 6.08
CA PHE A 125 -17.70 4.97 5.35
C PHE A 125 -18.97 4.63 4.55
N THR A 126 -19.89 5.58 4.40
CA THR A 126 -21.20 5.35 3.75
C THR A 126 -21.23 5.95 2.36
N VAL A 127 -21.66 5.13 1.40
CA VAL A 127 -21.83 5.52 0.00
C VAL A 127 -23.17 6.21 -0.16
N GLN A 128 -23.17 7.40 -0.75
CA GLN A 128 -24.39 8.13 -1.11
C GLN A 128 -24.49 8.17 -2.64
N ASN A 129 -25.63 7.69 -3.19
CA ASN A 129 -25.92 7.72 -4.62
C ASN A 129 -24.81 7.09 -5.50
N GLY A 130 -24.19 6.01 -5.02
CA GLY A 130 -23.12 5.32 -5.73
C GLY A 130 -21.79 6.07 -5.83
N GLN A 131 -21.65 7.21 -5.14
CA GLN A 131 -20.46 8.06 -5.15
C GLN A 131 -19.41 7.63 -4.12
N HIS A 132 -18.19 8.13 -4.27
CA HIS A 132 -17.11 7.85 -3.31
C HIS A 132 -17.46 8.37 -1.91
N PRO A 133 -17.37 7.51 -0.87
CA PRO A 133 -17.55 7.95 0.50
C PRO A 133 -16.39 8.87 0.93
N PRO A 134 -16.56 9.64 2.02
CA PRO A 134 -15.53 10.56 2.52
C PRO A 134 -14.17 9.89 2.75
N ILE A 135 -14.12 8.70 3.36
CA ILE A 135 -12.86 7.95 3.56
C ILE A 135 -12.09 7.73 2.25
N LEU A 136 -12.80 7.40 1.16
CA LEU A 136 -12.21 7.15 -0.15
C LEU A 136 -11.66 8.44 -0.76
N LYS A 137 -12.39 9.56 -0.61
CA LYS A 137 -11.90 10.87 -1.08
C LYS A 137 -10.63 11.30 -0.34
N MET A 138 -10.54 11.03 0.96
CA MET A 138 -9.39 11.41 1.78
C MET A 138 -8.13 10.62 1.38
N VAL A 139 -8.23 9.31 1.17
CA VAL A 139 -7.07 8.50 0.75
C VAL A 139 -6.66 8.81 -0.70
N LEU A 140 -7.62 9.04 -1.62
CA LEU A 140 -7.31 9.42 -3.01
C LEU A 140 -6.64 10.80 -3.11
N SER A 141 -7.01 11.74 -2.22
CA SER A 141 -6.37 13.05 -2.12
C SER A 141 -5.13 13.09 -1.23
N LYS A 142 -4.65 11.92 -0.77
CA LYS A 142 -3.49 11.75 0.12
C LYS A 142 -3.59 12.54 1.44
N ARG A 143 -4.81 12.81 1.91
CA ARG A 143 -5.07 13.44 3.21
C ARG A 143 -4.96 12.46 4.37
N ILE A 144 -5.23 11.19 4.10
CA ILE A 144 -4.89 10.07 4.98
C ILE A 144 -4.00 9.09 4.20
N SER A 145 -3.16 8.38 4.93
CA SER A 145 -2.26 7.38 4.35
C SER A 145 -3.01 6.11 3.91
N ILE A 146 -2.43 5.38 2.93
CA ILE A 146 -2.96 4.07 2.55
C ILE A 146 -2.79 3.06 3.68
N GLU A 147 -1.75 3.21 4.50
CA GLU A 147 -1.52 2.43 5.70
C GLU A 147 -2.69 2.58 6.69
N THR A 148 -3.12 3.80 6.99
CA THR A 148 -4.32 4.04 7.82
C THR A 148 -5.57 3.46 7.20
N PHE A 149 -5.75 3.59 5.89
CA PHE A 149 -6.89 3.02 5.18
C PHE A 149 -6.94 1.48 5.32
N VAL A 150 -5.80 0.80 5.16
CA VAL A 150 -5.65 -0.65 5.38
C VAL A 150 -5.95 -1.03 6.83
N ILE A 151 -5.44 -0.26 7.80
CA ILE A 151 -5.67 -0.54 9.23
C ILE A 151 -7.16 -0.40 9.58
N LEU A 152 -7.82 0.64 9.08
CA LEU A 152 -9.26 0.84 9.28
C LEU A 152 -10.08 -0.29 8.63
N GLU A 153 -9.68 -0.77 7.45
CA GLU A 153 -10.33 -1.92 6.82
C GLU A 153 -10.23 -3.17 7.69
N ASP A 154 -9.06 -3.44 8.25
CA ASP A 154 -8.85 -4.56 9.18
C ASP A 154 -9.68 -4.47 10.46
N LEU A 155 -9.97 -3.24 10.92
CA LEU A 155 -10.74 -2.99 12.13
C LEU A 155 -12.25 -3.02 11.90
N LEU A 156 -12.71 -2.53 10.74
CA LEU A 156 -14.11 -2.18 10.49
C LEU A 156 -14.74 -2.96 9.32
N SER A 157 -13.93 -3.58 8.46
CA SER A 157 -14.37 -4.39 7.31
C SER A 157 -15.35 -3.67 6.37
N PHE A 158 -15.12 -2.39 6.09
CA PHE A 158 -16.03 -1.56 5.31
C PHE A 158 -15.96 -1.82 3.80
N SER A 159 -14.86 -2.37 3.29
CA SER A 159 -14.62 -2.54 1.85
C SER A 159 -15.66 -3.42 1.16
N LYS A 160 -16.22 -4.42 1.86
CA LYS A 160 -17.29 -5.28 1.33
C LYS A 160 -18.54 -4.49 0.96
N ARG A 161 -18.91 -3.50 1.79
CA ARG A 161 -20.04 -2.60 1.52
C ARG A 161 -19.68 -1.66 0.36
N LEU A 162 -18.49 -1.08 0.37
CA LEU A 162 -18.02 -0.21 -0.71
C LEU A 162 -18.01 -0.90 -2.07
N ASN A 163 -17.56 -2.16 -2.15
CA ASN A 163 -17.57 -2.96 -3.37
C ASN A 163 -18.96 -3.20 -3.96
N LYS A 164 -19.99 -3.20 -3.10
CA LYS A 164 -21.38 -3.37 -3.54
C LYS A 164 -22.00 -2.04 -3.96
N ASP A 165 -21.74 -1.00 -3.17
CA ASP A 165 -22.54 0.23 -3.23
C ASP A 165 -21.91 1.30 -4.14
N ILE A 166 -20.59 1.29 -4.35
CA ILE A 166 -19.92 2.21 -5.28
C ILE A 166 -20.23 1.83 -6.72
N SER A 167 -20.74 2.79 -7.49
CA SER A 167 -21.08 2.61 -8.91
C SER A 167 -19.90 2.85 -9.86
N GLU A 168 -18.89 3.57 -9.40
CA GLU A 168 -17.67 3.91 -10.13
C GLU A 168 -16.79 2.66 -10.36
N THR A 169 -16.24 2.50 -11.57
CA THR A 169 -15.60 1.24 -12.02
C THR A 169 -14.09 1.34 -12.28
N VAL A 170 -13.45 2.48 -12.01
CA VAL A 170 -12.05 2.75 -12.37
C VAL A 170 -11.17 3.04 -11.16
N LEU A 171 -11.51 4.01 -10.32
CA LEU A 171 -10.71 4.47 -9.19
C LEU A 171 -10.86 3.56 -7.97
N TRP A 172 -12.09 3.24 -7.57
CA TRP A 172 -12.32 2.37 -6.42
C TRP A 172 -11.74 0.97 -6.62
N PRO A 173 -11.99 0.27 -7.74
CA PRO A 173 -11.42 -1.06 -7.96
C PRO A 173 -9.88 -1.07 -7.93
N LYS A 174 -9.23 -0.02 -8.47
CA LYS A 174 -7.76 0.12 -8.43
C LYS A 174 -7.24 0.33 -7.03
N LEU A 175 -7.90 1.18 -6.22
CA LEU A 175 -7.48 1.40 -4.83
C LEU A 175 -7.73 0.16 -3.98
N TYR A 176 -8.88 -0.50 -4.14
CA TYR A 176 -9.21 -1.73 -3.43
C TYR A 176 -8.18 -2.83 -3.72
N ASP A 177 -7.85 -3.07 -4.99
CA ASP A 177 -6.84 -4.06 -5.37
C ASP A 177 -5.45 -3.71 -4.79
N ARG A 178 -5.07 -2.43 -4.82
CA ARG A 178 -3.84 -1.94 -4.20
C ARG A 178 -3.83 -2.18 -2.68
N MET A 179 -4.92 -1.86 -1.99
CA MET A 179 -5.07 -2.07 -0.54
C MET A 179 -4.93 -3.56 -0.20
N VAL A 180 -5.62 -4.44 -0.92
CA VAL A 180 -5.59 -5.90 -0.70
C VAL A 180 -4.17 -6.46 -0.93
N ARG A 181 -3.48 -6.03 -1.99
CA ARG A 181 -2.10 -6.47 -2.27
C ARG A 181 -1.08 -5.89 -1.31
N TYR A 182 -1.32 -4.71 -0.78
CA TYR A 182 -0.42 -4.10 0.17
C TYR A 182 -0.56 -4.69 1.58
N ARG A 183 -1.78 -5.04 1.99
CA ARG A 183 -2.11 -5.53 3.33
C ARG A 183 -1.16 -6.60 3.89
N PRO A 184 -0.74 -7.65 3.15
CA PRO A 184 0.15 -8.70 3.65
C PRO A 184 1.56 -8.21 4.05
N PHE A 185 2.01 -7.07 3.51
CA PHE A 185 3.30 -6.47 3.84
C PHE A 185 3.25 -5.58 5.08
N LEU A 186 2.06 -5.14 5.50
CA LEU A 186 1.90 -4.26 6.66
C LEU A 186 1.79 -5.07 7.96
N LYS A 187 2.74 -4.84 8.88
CA LYS A 187 2.78 -5.48 10.21
C LYS A 187 2.43 -4.45 11.28
N PHE A 188 1.39 -4.72 12.06
CA PHE A 188 0.98 -3.87 13.17
C PHE A 188 0.20 -4.67 14.23
N ASN A 189 0.15 -4.13 15.45
CA ASN A 189 -0.63 -4.72 16.55
C ASN A 189 -2.08 -4.23 16.48
N ILE A 190 -2.98 -5.03 15.91
CA ILE A 190 -4.39 -4.66 15.73
C ILE A 190 -5.07 -4.18 17.02
N THR A 191 -4.74 -4.76 18.17
CA THR A 191 -5.32 -4.37 19.47
C THR A 191 -4.93 -2.94 19.84
N LYS A 192 -3.66 -2.57 19.65
CA LYS A 192 -3.18 -1.20 19.93
C LYS A 192 -3.96 -0.16 19.12
N TYR A 193 -4.11 -0.39 17.82
CA TYR A 193 -4.78 0.55 16.91
C TYR A 193 -6.29 0.63 17.16
N ARG A 194 -6.92 -0.50 17.53
CA ARG A 194 -8.32 -0.54 17.98
C ARG A 194 -8.53 0.30 19.23
N VAL A 195 -7.65 0.19 20.23
CA VAL A 195 -7.75 0.98 21.47
C VAL A 195 -7.61 2.47 21.17
N THR A 196 -6.64 2.85 20.33
CA THR A 196 -6.48 4.24 19.90
C THR A 196 -7.74 4.79 19.23
N LEU A 197 -8.31 4.07 18.26
CA LEU A 197 -9.54 4.49 17.59
C LEU A 197 -10.70 4.67 18.58
N ARG A 198 -10.89 3.68 19.46
CA ARG A 198 -11.93 3.71 20.48
C ARG A 198 -11.76 4.90 21.43
N ASN A 199 -10.54 5.21 21.85
CA ASN A 199 -10.29 6.32 22.77
C ASN A 199 -10.59 7.65 22.10
N LYS A 200 -10.06 7.87 20.88
CA LYS A 200 -10.32 9.11 20.12
C LYS A 200 -11.81 9.33 19.85
N LEU A 201 -12.58 8.26 19.61
CA LEU A 201 -14.03 8.35 19.41
C LEU A 201 -14.82 8.69 20.68
N LYS A 202 -14.25 8.53 21.88
CA LYS A 202 -14.91 8.93 23.15
C LYS A 202 -14.73 10.40 23.46
N ASP A 203 -13.73 11.03 22.86
CA ASP A 203 -13.36 12.42 23.13
C ASP A 203 -14.17 13.40 22.25
N ILE A 204 -15.12 12.89 21.47
CA ILE A 204 -16.06 13.61 20.59
C ILE A 204 -17.47 13.40 21.11
#